data_AF-A0AAP6WL14-F1
#
_entry.id   AF-A0AAP6WL14-F1
#
_cell.length_a   1.000
_cell.length_b   1.000
_cell.length_c   1.000
_cell.angle_alpha   90.00
_cell.angle_beta   90.00
_cell.angle_gamma   90.00
#
_symmetry.space_group_name_H-M   'P 1'
#
loop_
_entity.id
_entity.type
_entity.pdbx_description
1 polymer ?
#
loop_
_entity_poly.entity_id
_entity_poly.type
_entity_poly.pdbx_seq_one_letter_code
_entity_poly.pdbx_strand_id
1 'polypeptide(L)' 'MLELAKKITKNVQERLSKLTIDETINVLIEEEIKREYQGTDQSSQGTQEINLKDILPPGMDLDNGEIYDIETGETVKEL' A
#
# COMPACT_ATOMS: atom_id res chain seq x y z
N MET A 1 3.50 -11.70 55.23
CA MET A 1 3.58 -10.45 54.43
C MET A 1 4.47 -10.60 53.20
N LEU A 2 5.75 -10.98 53.35
CA LEU A 2 6.71 -11.04 52.23
C LEU A 2 6.37 -12.07 51.13
N GLU A 3 5.90 -13.27 51.49
CA GLU A 3 5.45 -14.27 50.50
C GLU A 3 4.22 -13.83 49.71
N LEU A 4 3.29 -13.15 50.38
CA LEU A 4 2.09 -12.62 49.73
C LEU A 4 2.47 -11.56 48.71
N ALA A 5 3.40 -10.66 49.07
CA ALA A 5 3.94 -9.65 48.17
C ALA A 5 4.64 -10.28 46.95
N LYS A 6 5.50 -11.30 47.17
CA LYS A 6 6.16 -12.03 46.07
C LYS A 6 5.15 -12.69 45.11
N LYS A 7 4.08 -13.27 45.65
CA LYS A 7 3.02 -13.90 44.86
C LYS A 7 2.25 -12.87 44.02
N ILE A 8 1.95 -11.71 44.60
CA ILE A 8 1.31 -10.59 43.90
C ILE A 8 2.21 -10.07 42.78
N THR A 9 3.48 -9.79 43.06
CA THR A 9 4.44 -9.30 42.05
C THR A 9 4.58 -10.27 40.88
N LYS A 10 4.68 -11.57 41.14
CA LYS A 10 4.79 -12.60 40.10
C LYS A 10 3.56 -12.65 39.19
N ASN A 11 2.36 -12.55 39.78
CA ASN A 11 1.10 -12.56 39.03
C ASN A 11 0.95 -11.31 38.15
N VAL A 12 1.33 -10.14 38.67
CA VAL A 12 1.32 -8.87 37.94
C VAL A 12 2.30 -8.91 36.77
N GLN A 13 3.54 -9.37 36.98
CA GLN A 13 4.54 -9.50 35.91
C GLN A 13 4.07 -10.44 34.79
N GLU A 14 3.47 -11.58 35.13
CA GLU A 14 2.99 -12.55 34.15
C GLU A 14 1.80 -12.03 33.33
N ARG A 15 0.95 -11.19 33.94
CA ARG A 15 -0.12 -10.50 33.23
C ARG A 15 0.42 -9.39 32.32
N LEU A 16 1.39 -8.61 32.80
CA LEU A 16 2.04 -7.56 32.01
C LEU A 16 2.75 -8.13 30.78
N SER A 17 3.43 -9.27 30.93
CA SER A 17 4.15 -9.92 29.81
C SER A 17 3.24 -10.52 28.74
N LYS A 18 1.98 -10.81 29.08
CA LYS A 18 0.95 -11.27 28.12
C LYS A 18 0.21 -10.10 27.49
N LEU A 19 0.30 -8.92 28.10
CA LEU A 19 -0.22 -7.66 27.59
C LEU A 19 0.80 -7.06 26.61
N THR A 20 1.30 -7.85 25.66
CA THR A 20 2.22 -7.42 24.60
C THR A 20 1.45 -6.48 23.68
N ILE A 21 1.39 -5.22 24.09
CA ILE A 21 0.66 -4.14 23.43
C ILE A 21 1.26 -3.88 22.03
N ASP A 22 2.52 -4.22 21.80
CA ASP A 22 3.22 -4.02 20.52
C ASP A 22 2.57 -4.76 19.35
N GLU A 23 2.13 -6.00 19.52
CA GLU A 23 1.57 -6.77 18.41
C GLU A 23 0.20 -6.22 18.00
N THR A 24 -0.64 -5.88 18.98
CA THR A 24 -1.95 -5.27 18.73
C THR A 24 -1.83 -3.86 18.15
N ILE A 25 -0.89 -3.05 18.63
CA ILE A 25 -0.65 -1.70 18.09
C ILE A 25 -0.10 -1.77 16.67
N ASN A 26 0.85 -2.66 16.38
CA ASN A 26 1.38 -2.82 15.03
C ASN A 26 0.30 -3.22 14.03
N VAL A 27 -0.60 -4.14 14.39
CA VAL A 27 -1.75 -4.52 13.54
C VAL A 27 -2.66 -3.32 13.28
N LEU A 28 -2.98 -2.53 14.29
CA LEU A 28 -3.82 -1.34 14.13
C LEU A 28 -3.16 -0.26 13.27
N ILE A 29 -1.84 -0.07 13.40
CA ILE A 29 -1.05 0.85 12.57
C ILE A 29 -1.03 0.37 11.11
N GLU A 30 -0.81 -0.92 10.86
CA GLU A 30 -0.84 -1.48 9.50
C GLU A 30 -2.20 -1.32 8.83
N GLU A 31 -3.30 -1.53 9.56
CA GLU A 31 -4.65 -1.32 9.04
C GLU A 31 -4.93 0.15 8.70
N GLU A 32 -4.46 1.09 9.52
CA GLU A 32 -4.62 2.52 9.26
C GLU A 32 -3.79 2.96 8.04
N ILE A 33 -2.54 2.50 7.93
CA ILE A 33 -1.69 2.74 6.75
C ILE A 33 -2.36 2.21 5.48
N LYS A 34 -2.94 1.00 5.51
CA LYS A 34 -3.67 0.43 4.36
C LYS A 34 -4.91 1.24 3.99
N ARG A 35 -5.67 1.75 4.98
CA ARG A 35 -6.83 2.64 4.75
C ARG A 35 -6.42 3.94 4.06
N GLU A 36 -5.37 4.59 4.54
CA GLU A 36 -4.90 5.87 3.98
C GLU A 36 -4.30 5.67 2.57
N TYR A 37 -3.55 4.58 2.37
CA TYR A 37 -2.90 4.26 1.10
C TYR A 37 -3.88 4.02 -0.05
N GLN A 38 -5.09 3.50 0.22
CA GLN A 38 -6.13 3.32 -0.81
C GLN A 38 -6.67 4.63 -1.40
N GLY A 39 -6.51 5.77 -0.71
CA GLY A 39 -7.02 7.06 -1.18
C GLY A 39 -6.14 7.77 -2.21
N THR A 40 -4.86 7.39 -2.31
CA THR A 40 -3.86 8.06 -3.17
C THR A 40 -3.10 7.13 -4.09
N ASP A 41 -3.18 5.81 -3.88
CA ASP A 41 -2.57 4.84 -4.79
C ASP A 41 -3.40 4.69 -6.05
N GLN A 42 -3.10 5.54 -7.03
CA GLN A 42 -3.62 5.44 -8.38
C GLN A 42 -3.14 4.17 -9.10
N SER A 43 -2.20 3.35 -8.60
CA SER A 43 -1.77 2.11 -9.26
C SER A 43 -2.74 0.93 -9.09
N SER A 44 -3.64 1.03 -8.10
CA SER A 44 -4.68 0.03 -7.91
C SER A 44 -5.74 0.17 -9.01
N GLN A 45 -5.96 -0.89 -9.80
CA GLN A 45 -6.91 -0.92 -10.92
C GLN A 45 -8.35 -0.51 -10.55
N GLY A 46 -8.69 -0.50 -9.25
CA GLY A 46 -10.03 -0.17 -8.76
C GLY A 46 -10.42 1.31 -8.84
N THR A 47 -9.46 2.24 -8.94
CA THR A 47 -9.72 3.69 -9.09
C THR A 47 -9.43 4.23 -10.49
N GLN A 48 -8.83 3.42 -11.36
CA GLN A 48 -8.51 3.76 -12.74
C GLN A 48 -9.60 3.39 -13.76
N GLU A 49 -10.82 3.04 -13.33
CA GLU A 49 -11.94 2.85 -14.27
C GLU A 49 -12.52 4.21 -14.72
N ILE A 50 -11.63 5.14 -15.07
CA ILE A 50 -11.98 6.18 -16.02
C ILE A 50 -12.04 5.44 -17.34
N ASN A 51 -13.24 5.12 -17.82
CA ASN A 51 -13.43 4.60 -19.17
C ASN A 51 -12.78 5.61 -20.12
N LEU A 52 -11.55 5.36 -20.57
CA LEU A 52 -10.84 6.16 -21.56
C LEU A 52 -11.71 6.39 -22.82
N LYS A 53 -12.63 5.46 -23.07
CA LYS A 53 -13.66 5.51 -24.12
C LYS A 53 -14.67 6.66 -23.98
N ASP A 54 -14.91 7.15 -22.77
CA ASP A 54 -15.84 8.25 -22.49
C ASP A 54 -15.14 9.62 -22.54
N ILE A 55 -13.80 9.64 -22.51
CA ILE A 55 -12.98 10.86 -22.55
C ILE A 55 -12.39 11.10 -23.94
N LEU A 56 -11.96 10.03 -24.61
CA LEU A 56 -11.28 10.12 -25.89
C LEU A 56 -12.29 9.96 -27.04
N PRO A 57 -12.27 10.86 -28.04
CA PRO A 57 -13.06 10.70 -29.25
C PRO A 57 -12.75 9.36 -29.94
N PRO A 58 -13.77 8.70 -30.53
CA PRO A 58 -13.53 7.52 -31.37
C PRO A 58 -12.53 7.83 -32.49
N GLY A 59 -11.50 6.99 -32.62
CA GLY A 59 -10.46 7.14 -33.65
C GLY A 59 -9.37 8.16 -33.32
N MET A 60 -9.29 8.66 -32.08
CA MET A 60 -8.14 9.43 -31.63
C MET A 60 -6.91 8.54 -31.53
N ASP A 61 -5.91 8.87 -32.32
CA ASP A 61 -4.56 8.34 -32.16
C ASP A 61 -3.86 9.07 -30.99
N LEU A 62 -3.28 8.28 -30.08
CA LEU A 62 -2.60 8.78 -28.88
C LEU A 62 -1.08 8.62 -28.98
N ASP A 63 -0.60 7.93 -30.00
CA ASP A 63 0.83 7.81 -30.20
C ASP A 63 1.40 9.12 -30.77
N ASN A 64 2.72 9.28 -30.61
CA ASN A 64 3.45 10.42 -31.16
C ASN A 64 4.03 10.10 -32.55
N GLY A 65 3.60 9.00 -33.17
CA GLY A 65 4.15 8.46 -34.41
C GLY A 65 5.64 8.19 -34.36
N GLU A 66 6.25 7.97 -33.19
CA GLU A 66 7.69 7.70 -33.03
C GLU A 66 7.93 6.27 -32.56
N ILE A 67 8.79 5.56 -33.27
CA ILE A 67 9.22 4.19 -32.95
C ILE A 67 10.67 4.25 -32.48
N TYR A 68 10.93 3.66 -31.31
CA TYR A 68 12.28 3.46 -30.78
C TYR A 68 12.80 2.05 -31.09
N ASP A 69 13.94 1.97 -31.76
CA ASP A 69 14.66 0.72 -31.99
C ASP A 69 15.64 0.47 -30.83
N ILE A 70 15.39 -0.61 -30.09
CA ILE A 70 16.19 -0.99 -28.92
C ILE A 70 17.58 -1.52 -29.28
N GLU A 71 17.77 -2.03 -30.50
CA GLU A 71 19.02 -2.62 -30.95
C GLU A 71 19.99 -1.55 -31.45
N THR A 72 19.46 -0.53 -32.13
CA THR A 72 20.26 0.59 -32.68
C THR A 72 20.27 1.82 -31.77
N GLY A 73 19.28 1.96 -30.89
CA GLY A 73 19.09 3.11 -30.03
C GLY A 73 18.53 4.34 -30.75
N GLU A 74 18.03 4.18 -31.97
CA GLU A 74 17.49 5.28 -32.79
C GLU A 74 15.96 5.41 -32.64
N THR A 75 15.46 6.64 -32.77
CA THR A 75 14.02 6.92 -32.86
C THR A 75 13.67 7.38 -34.28
N VAL A 76 12.70 6.73 -34.91
CA VAL A 76 12.20 7.07 -36.26
C VAL A 76 10.73 7.46 -36.21
N LYS A 77 10.28 8.34 -37.11
CA LYS A 77 8.85 8.63 -37.27
C LYS A 77 8.18 7.64 -38.21
N GLU A 78 7.00 7.17 -37.87
CA GLU A 78 6.11 6.46 -38.80
C GLU A 78 5.80 7.37 -40.00
N LEU A 79 5.80 6.77 -41.20
CA LEU A 79 5.64 7.45 -42.50
C LEU A 79 4.18 7.57 -42.92
#